data_AF-A0A966D5M8-F1
#
_entry.id   AF-A0A966D5M8-F1
#
_cell.length_a   1.000
_cell.length_b   1.000
_cell.length_c   1.000
_cell.angle_alpha   90.00
_cell.angle_beta   90.00
_cell.angle_gamma   90.00
#
_symmetry.space_group_name_H-M   'P 1'
#
loop_
_entity.id
_entity.type
_entity.pdbx_description
1 polymer ?
#
loop_
_entity_poly.entity_id
_entity_poly.type
_entity_poly.pdbx_seq_one_letter_code
_entity_poly.pdbx_strand_id
1 'polypeptide(L)'
;EKAAQNAGRPLLIIIDTVARSMVGGDENSAKDVSIFIDRVDALRRKYGSSALLVHHSGIMDKGRLRGSSAWKGALDAEYLISSSGPEGLLVTVECKKMKDAPQPAPFSFEAVEYVVLEGKTGKEYTSLALKPTDEKPTKTKDLSKALKRALDSYHAAAKEKGLLDKQGKFVGVRLEDWRPYFYETATAESKDGKRKAFNRARDELVDKGILTPKNDVYLPVQSVDTLLVNEYAKRLKNLTERDSGTERDISVTCPAANDFERDNRDIIYKDVPCPGRLSGSEGEEKNTSLPRGPSLSELASRAGVSQAAVQEELDRWKKCGRLKEDGDGTIHLLAGTS
;
A
#
# COMPACT_ATOMS: atom_id res chain seq x y z
N GLU A 1 5.98 -21.99 16.21
CA GLU A 1 6.58 -23.24 16.72
C GLU A 1 7.38 -23.98 15.65
N LYS A 2 6.76 -24.56 14.60
CA LYS A 2 7.49 -25.22 13.50
C LYS A 2 8.60 -24.36 12.91
N ALA A 3 8.30 -23.09 12.59
CA ALA A 3 9.31 -22.13 12.12
C ALA A 3 10.47 -21.95 13.12
N ALA A 4 10.18 -21.91 14.42
CA ALA A 4 11.20 -21.76 15.45
C ALA A 4 12.03 -23.02 15.68
N GLN A 5 11.46 -24.19 15.42
CA GLN A 5 12.20 -25.47 15.44
C GLN A 5 13.17 -25.57 14.27
N ASN A 6 12.76 -25.09 13.09
CA ASN A 6 13.56 -25.20 11.86
C ASN A 6 14.63 -24.12 11.73
N ALA A 7 14.35 -22.89 12.17
CA ALA A 7 15.21 -21.72 11.93
C ALA A 7 15.71 -21.04 13.23
N GLY A 8 15.37 -21.58 14.40
CA GLY A 8 15.69 -20.98 15.70
C GLY A 8 14.65 -19.97 16.18
N ARG A 9 14.85 -19.44 17.39
CA ARG A 9 13.88 -18.53 18.02
C ARG A 9 13.82 -17.20 17.24
N PRO A 10 12.61 -16.69 16.92
CA PRO A 10 12.48 -15.41 16.22
C PRO A 10 12.94 -14.26 17.13
N LEU A 11 13.62 -13.27 16.56
CA LEU A 11 13.92 -12.01 17.25
C LEU A 11 12.79 -10.98 17.08
N LEU A 12 12.08 -11.06 15.95
CA LEU A 12 10.97 -10.18 15.60
C LEU A 12 9.81 -11.02 15.05
N ILE A 13 8.60 -10.71 15.51
CA ILE A 13 7.35 -11.28 15.01
C ILE A 13 6.57 -10.15 14.35
N ILE A 14 6.30 -10.27 13.05
CA ILE A 14 5.53 -9.27 12.29
C ILE A 14 4.13 -9.82 12.05
N ILE A 15 3.10 -9.03 12.39
CA ILE A 15 1.70 -9.35 12.14
C ILE A 15 1.17 -8.36 11.12
N ASP A 16 0.96 -8.84 9.89
CA ASP A 16 0.53 -8.03 8.76
C ASP A 16 -0.73 -8.62 8.09
N THR A 17 -1.90 -7.99 8.14
CA THR A 17 -2.29 -6.80 8.93
C THR A 17 -3.04 -7.20 10.19
N VAL A 18 -3.14 -6.30 11.17
CA VAL A 18 -3.96 -6.49 12.38
C VAL A 18 -5.41 -6.82 12.03
N ALA A 19 -6.02 -6.10 11.10
CA ALA A 19 -7.40 -6.31 10.69
C ALA A 19 -7.66 -7.72 10.16
N ARG A 20 -6.72 -8.29 9.38
CA ARG A 20 -6.83 -9.68 8.90
C ARG A 20 -6.51 -10.71 9.97
N SER A 21 -5.82 -10.32 11.03
CA SER A 21 -5.41 -11.19 12.14
C SER A 21 -6.43 -11.20 13.28
N MET A 22 -7.33 -10.23 13.35
CA MET A 22 -8.45 -10.16 14.30
C MET A 22 -9.74 -10.77 13.72
N VAL A 23 -9.66 -11.97 13.14
CA VAL A 23 -10.84 -12.66 12.57
C VAL A 23 -11.89 -12.89 13.66
N GLY A 24 -13.09 -12.36 13.44
CA GLY A 24 -14.20 -12.45 14.40
C GLY A 24 -14.13 -11.50 15.59
N GLY A 25 -13.14 -10.59 15.64
CA GLY A 25 -13.02 -9.54 16.65
C GLY A 25 -13.33 -8.14 16.08
N ASP A 26 -13.77 -7.23 16.95
CA ASP A 26 -13.98 -5.83 16.61
C ASP A 26 -12.78 -4.98 17.07
N GLU A 27 -12.04 -4.40 16.13
CA GLU A 27 -10.90 -3.51 16.42
C GLU A 27 -11.29 -2.22 17.17
N ASN A 28 -12.57 -1.86 17.19
CA ASN A 28 -13.11 -0.74 17.96
C ASN A 28 -13.44 -1.14 19.40
N SER A 29 -13.64 -2.44 19.64
CA SER A 29 -13.91 -2.99 20.97
C SER A 29 -12.62 -3.04 21.79
N ALA A 30 -12.59 -2.29 22.89
CA ALA A 30 -11.47 -2.33 23.83
C ALA A 30 -11.22 -3.75 24.37
N LYS A 31 -12.29 -4.55 24.51
CA LYS A 31 -12.21 -5.95 24.96
C LYS A 31 -11.44 -6.81 23.95
N ASP A 32 -11.82 -6.75 22.68
CA ASP A 32 -11.23 -7.62 21.65
C ASP A 32 -9.79 -7.21 21.34
N VAL A 33 -9.50 -5.90 21.35
CA VAL A 33 -8.14 -5.37 21.27
C VAL A 33 -7.29 -5.88 22.44
N SER A 34 -7.82 -5.86 23.67
CA SER A 34 -7.08 -6.36 24.85
C SER A 34 -6.79 -7.86 24.75
N ILE A 35 -7.74 -8.66 24.26
CA ILE A 35 -7.55 -10.10 24.02
C ILE A 35 -6.46 -10.31 22.95
N PHE A 36 -6.52 -9.57 21.85
CA PHE A 36 -5.53 -9.67 20.78
C PHE A 36 -4.12 -9.35 21.29
N ILE A 37 -3.96 -8.24 22.02
CA ILE A 37 -2.68 -7.83 22.63
C ILE A 37 -2.16 -8.90 23.57
N ASP A 38 -2.99 -9.47 24.45
CA ASP A 38 -2.56 -10.55 25.36
C ASP A 38 -2.00 -11.77 24.60
N ARG A 39 -2.61 -12.12 23.46
CA ARG A 39 -2.10 -13.21 22.60
C ARG A 39 -0.76 -12.85 21.96
N VAL A 40 -0.58 -11.61 21.51
CA VAL A 40 0.71 -11.14 20.98
C VAL A 40 1.78 -11.15 22.07
N ASP A 41 1.45 -10.69 23.28
CA ASP A 41 2.36 -10.70 24.42
C ASP A 41 2.71 -12.10 24.90
N ALA A 42 1.80 -13.07 24.76
CA ALA A 42 2.11 -14.48 24.99
C ALA A 42 3.18 -15.00 24.00
N LEU A 43 3.12 -14.59 22.73
CA LEU A 43 4.15 -14.93 21.75
C LEU A 43 5.49 -14.25 22.08
N ARG A 44 5.48 -12.95 22.40
CA ARG A 44 6.68 -12.20 22.82
C ARG A 44 7.36 -12.88 24.00
N ARG A 45 6.61 -13.19 25.06
CA ARG A 45 7.12 -13.88 26.26
C ARG A 45 7.67 -15.27 25.94
N LYS A 46 6.96 -16.05 25.12
CA LYS A 46 7.35 -17.42 24.77
C LYS A 46 8.70 -17.47 24.04
N TYR A 47 8.95 -16.51 23.15
CA TYR A 47 10.14 -16.54 22.30
C TYR A 47 11.21 -15.53 22.69
N GLY A 48 10.93 -14.61 23.61
CA GLY A 48 11.82 -13.49 23.95
C GLY A 48 11.94 -12.47 22.80
N SER A 49 10.90 -12.34 22.00
CA SER A 49 10.91 -11.55 20.75
C SER A 49 10.24 -10.19 20.91
N SER A 50 10.57 -9.27 20.01
CA SER A 50 9.75 -8.08 19.74
C SER A 50 8.59 -8.42 18.81
N ALA A 51 7.50 -7.65 18.87
CA ALA A 51 6.39 -7.77 17.94
C ALA A 51 6.16 -6.44 17.21
N LEU A 52 5.96 -6.50 15.89
CA LEU A 52 5.59 -5.38 15.04
C LEU A 52 4.20 -5.65 14.46
N LEU A 53 3.28 -4.72 14.67
CA LEU A 53 1.91 -4.81 14.20
C LEU A 53 1.72 -3.84 13.03
N VAL A 54 1.36 -4.35 11.85
CA VAL A 54 1.00 -3.52 10.71
C VAL A 54 -0.50 -3.23 10.78
N HIS A 55 -0.83 -1.95 10.97
CA HIS A 55 -2.20 -1.50 11.16
C HIS A 55 -2.55 -0.35 10.22
N HIS A 56 -3.80 -0.33 9.77
CA HIS A 56 -4.28 0.75 8.91
C HIS A 56 -4.63 2.00 9.73
N SER A 57 -4.41 3.18 9.15
CA SER A 57 -4.90 4.44 9.71
C SER A 57 -6.43 4.55 9.56
N GLY A 58 -7.06 5.41 10.37
CA GLY A 58 -8.48 5.71 10.22
C GLY A 58 -8.79 6.36 8.87
N ILE A 59 -9.98 6.08 8.32
CA ILE A 59 -10.43 6.64 7.03
C ILE A 59 -10.65 8.16 7.11
N MET A 60 -11.22 8.65 8.23
CA MET A 60 -11.50 10.08 8.43
C MET A 60 -10.39 10.85 9.16
N ASP A 61 -9.56 10.14 9.93
CA ASP A 61 -8.45 10.72 10.68
C ASP A 61 -7.17 9.94 10.37
N LYS A 62 -6.47 10.39 9.32
CA LYS A 62 -5.19 9.80 8.88
C LYS A 62 -4.06 10.01 9.88
N GLY A 63 -4.25 10.88 10.89
CA GLY A 63 -3.26 11.18 11.92
C GLY A 63 -3.28 10.21 13.11
N ARG A 64 -4.24 9.28 13.17
CA ARG A 64 -4.48 8.39 14.31
C ARG A 64 -4.65 6.93 13.86
N LEU A 65 -4.18 6.01 14.71
CA LEU A 65 -4.51 4.58 14.63
C LEU A 65 -6.03 4.37 14.52
N ARG A 66 -6.43 3.47 13.62
CA ARG A 66 -7.83 3.02 13.52
C ARG A 66 -8.21 2.19 14.76
N GLY A 67 -9.46 2.33 15.22
CA GLY A 67 -10.02 1.50 16.28
C GLY A 67 -9.92 2.07 17.69
N SER A 68 -9.91 1.18 18.68
CA SER A 68 -10.01 1.53 20.11
C SER A 68 -8.83 2.35 20.63
N SER A 69 -9.08 3.23 21.60
CA SER A 69 -8.00 3.90 22.36
C SER A 69 -7.11 2.92 23.14
N ALA A 70 -7.57 1.68 23.35
CA ALA A 70 -6.82 0.61 24.01
C ALA A 70 -5.47 0.32 23.33
N TRP A 71 -5.38 0.48 22.00
CA TRP A 71 -4.12 0.35 21.26
C TRP A 71 -3.04 1.26 21.81
N LYS A 72 -3.37 2.54 22.01
CA LYS A 72 -2.40 3.52 22.50
C LYS A 72 -1.94 3.20 23.92
N GLY A 73 -2.73 2.51 24.74
CA GLY A 73 -2.29 2.04 26.05
C GLY A 73 -1.29 0.89 25.96
N ALA A 74 -1.55 -0.06 25.06
CA ALA A 74 -0.81 -1.31 24.95
C ALA A 74 0.55 -1.21 24.25
N LEU A 75 0.72 -0.29 23.30
CA LEU A 75 1.93 -0.23 22.46
C LEU A 75 3.10 0.48 23.17
N ASP A 76 4.33 -0.03 23.01
CA ASP A 76 5.54 0.65 23.49
C ASP A 76 5.93 1.82 22.57
N ALA A 77 5.83 1.61 21.25
CA ALA A 77 6.05 2.62 20.22
C ALA A 77 4.97 2.57 19.13
N GLU A 78 4.65 3.73 18.57
CA GLU A 78 3.70 3.89 17.46
C GLU A 78 4.35 4.74 16.39
N TYR A 79 4.37 4.25 15.14
CA TYR A 79 4.84 4.98 13.98
C TYR A 79 3.71 5.11 12.96
N LEU A 80 3.47 6.34 12.52
CA LEU A 80 2.56 6.65 11.43
C LEU A 80 3.37 6.78 10.14
N ILE A 81 2.96 6.04 9.12
CA ILE A 81 3.47 6.18 7.76
C ILE A 81 2.46 6.97 6.95
N SER A 82 2.92 8.03 6.29
CA SER A 82 2.07 8.94 5.50
C SER A 82 2.73 9.25 4.17
N SER A 83 1.94 9.34 3.09
CA SER A 83 2.42 9.82 1.79
C SER A 83 1.93 11.25 1.54
N SER A 84 2.79 12.06 0.93
CA SER A 84 2.58 13.48 0.61
C SER A 84 3.29 13.86 -0.70
N GLY A 85 3.04 15.08 -1.19
CA GLY A 85 3.60 15.56 -2.45
C GLY A 85 2.79 15.16 -3.69
N PRO A 86 3.19 15.63 -4.89
CA PRO A 86 2.59 15.19 -6.16
C PRO A 86 2.65 13.67 -6.24
N GLU A 87 1.51 13.03 -6.56
CA GLU A 87 1.40 11.57 -6.73
C GLU A 87 1.81 10.69 -5.52
N GLY A 88 2.02 11.28 -4.33
CA GLY A 88 2.40 10.53 -3.13
C GLY A 88 3.87 10.09 -3.09
N LEU A 89 4.73 10.78 -3.85
CA LEU A 89 6.15 10.47 -3.98
C LEU A 89 6.96 10.71 -2.70
N LEU A 90 6.45 11.44 -1.70
CA LEU A 90 7.16 11.63 -0.43
C LEU A 90 6.49 10.83 0.71
N VAL A 91 7.13 9.74 1.14
CA VAL A 91 6.70 8.89 2.25
C VAL A 91 7.40 9.33 3.53
N THR A 92 6.65 9.78 4.53
CA THR A 92 7.16 10.18 5.84
C THR A 92 6.78 9.18 6.92
N VAL A 93 7.76 8.83 7.75
CA VAL A 93 7.59 8.01 8.96
C VAL A 93 7.71 8.93 10.18
N GLU A 94 6.65 9.00 10.96
CA GLU A 94 6.56 9.84 12.15
C GLU A 94 6.25 9.00 13.39
N CYS A 95 7.06 9.13 14.45
CA CYS A 95 6.73 8.51 15.73
C CYS A 95 5.57 9.28 16.40
N LYS A 96 4.47 8.60 16.74
CA LYS A 96 3.29 9.16 17.43
C LYS A 96 3.24 8.81 18.91
N LYS A 97 3.94 7.75 19.32
CA LYS A 97 4.10 7.34 20.71
C LYS A 97 5.48 6.74 20.89
N MET A 98 6.16 7.16 21.96
CA MET A 98 7.33 6.50 22.50
C MET A 98 7.20 6.47 24.03
N LYS A 99 7.32 5.28 24.62
CA LYS A 99 7.10 5.10 26.06
C LYS A 99 8.38 5.33 26.88
N ASP A 100 9.42 4.57 26.59
CA ASP A 100 10.60 4.45 27.45
C ASP A 100 11.86 5.14 26.85
N ALA A 101 11.67 6.01 25.84
CA ALA A 101 12.76 6.73 25.18
C ALA A 101 12.29 8.10 24.64
N PRO A 102 13.23 9.03 24.33
CA PRO A 102 12.90 10.25 23.59
C PRO A 102 12.25 9.92 22.24
N GLN A 103 11.24 10.70 21.86
CA GLN A 103 10.57 10.54 20.58
C GLN A 103 11.56 10.88 19.43
N PRO A 104 11.83 9.95 18.51
CA PRO A 104 12.74 10.20 17.41
C PRO A 104 12.17 11.22 16.43
N ALA A 105 13.07 11.95 15.77
CA ALA A 105 12.68 12.87 14.71
C ALA A 105 12.06 12.10 13.53
N PRO A 106 11.05 12.68 12.83
CA PRO A 106 10.52 12.08 11.61
C PRO A 106 11.59 12.01 10.52
N PHE A 107 11.48 11.00 9.67
CA PHE A 107 12.34 10.84 8.49
C PHE A 107 11.48 10.48 7.27
N SER A 108 12.01 10.77 6.09
CA SER A 108 11.25 10.71 4.85
C SER A 108 11.99 9.95 3.76
N PHE A 109 11.22 9.43 2.82
CA PHE A 109 11.68 8.72 1.63
C PHE A 109 10.98 9.29 0.41
N GLU A 110 11.72 9.37 -0.69
CA GLU A 110 11.20 9.53 -2.02
C GLU A 110 10.81 8.15 -2.58
N ALA A 111 9.59 7.99 -3.05
CA ALA A 111 9.13 6.80 -3.73
C ALA A 111 9.54 6.91 -5.21
N VAL A 112 10.41 6.02 -5.65
CA VAL A 112 10.97 6.00 -7.00
C VAL A 112 10.53 4.72 -7.68
N GLU A 113 9.91 4.86 -8.86
CA GLU A 113 9.61 3.69 -9.70
C GLU A 113 10.86 3.22 -10.45
N TYR A 114 11.10 1.93 -10.39
CA TYR A 114 12.16 1.24 -11.12
C TYR A 114 11.54 0.23 -12.07
N VAL A 115 12.00 0.20 -13.32
CA VAL A 115 11.68 -0.87 -14.25
C VAL A 115 12.39 -2.14 -13.77
N VAL A 116 11.62 -3.14 -13.36
CA VAL A 116 12.14 -4.43 -12.86
C VAL A 116 12.14 -5.50 -13.94
N LEU A 117 11.23 -5.43 -14.90
CA LEU A 117 11.15 -6.37 -16.02
C LEU A 117 10.70 -5.64 -17.28
N GLU A 118 11.14 -6.12 -18.44
CA GLU A 118 10.62 -5.72 -19.74
C GLU A 118 10.05 -6.95 -20.45
N GLY A 119 8.78 -6.87 -20.84
CA GLY A 119 8.10 -7.90 -21.60
C GLY A 119 8.60 -7.97 -23.04
N LYS A 120 8.41 -9.12 -23.70
CA LYS A 120 8.83 -9.36 -25.09
C LYS A 120 8.28 -8.36 -26.13
N THR A 121 7.25 -7.60 -25.77
CA THR A 121 6.61 -6.56 -26.61
C THR A 121 7.12 -5.14 -26.29
N GLY A 122 8.19 -5.00 -25.50
CA GLY A 122 8.67 -3.70 -25.00
C GLY A 122 7.82 -3.11 -23.88
N LYS A 123 6.97 -3.93 -23.23
CA LYS A 123 6.15 -3.49 -22.10
C LYS A 123 6.95 -3.53 -20.81
N GLU A 124 7.22 -2.37 -20.22
CA GLU A 124 7.89 -2.28 -18.93
C GLU A 124 6.95 -2.67 -17.78
N TYR A 125 7.52 -3.37 -16.80
CA TYR A 125 6.91 -3.67 -15.52
C TYR A 125 7.73 -2.96 -14.45
N THR A 126 7.09 -2.03 -13.75
CA THR A 126 7.74 -1.23 -12.72
C THR A 126 7.48 -1.77 -11.31
N SER A 127 8.38 -1.44 -10.40
CA SER A 127 8.26 -1.66 -8.96
C SER A 127 8.59 -0.35 -8.25
N LEU A 128 7.98 -0.11 -7.10
CA LEU A 128 8.21 1.09 -6.31
C LEU A 128 9.23 0.80 -5.22
N ALA A 129 10.28 1.62 -5.13
CA ALA A 129 11.26 1.56 -4.05
C ALA A 129 11.34 2.89 -3.30
N LEU A 130 11.76 2.85 -2.04
CA LEU A 130 11.90 4.02 -1.18
C LEU A 130 13.37 4.43 -1.08
N LYS A 131 13.68 5.65 -1.50
CA LYS A 131 15.01 6.26 -1.40
C LYS A 131 15.01 7.28 -0.25
N PRO A 132 15.93 7.18 0.73
CA PRO A 132 16.01 8.17 1.82
C PRO A 132 16.14 9.59 1.28
N THR A 133 15.45 10.55 1.90
CA THR A 133 15.53 11.97 1.53
C THR A 133 15.45 12.86 2.77
N ASP A 134 16.11 14.02 2.69
CA ASP A 134 16.02 15.09 3.69
C ASP A 134 14.81 16.02 3.43
N GLU A 135 14.06 15.78 2.36
CA GLU A 135 12.83 16.51 2.06
C GLU A 135 11.81 16.34 3.18
N LYS A 136 11.38 17.47 3.73
CA LYS A 136 10.36 17.50 4.78
C LYS A 136 8.99 17.60 4.14
N PRO A 137 7.97 16.90 4.67
CA PRO A 137 6.61 17.10 4.22
C PRO A 137 6.23 18.56 4.38
N THR A 138 5.88 19.21 3.27
CA THR A 138 5.30 20.55 3.28
C THR A 138 3.99 20.44 4.05
N LYS A 139 3.91 20.99 5.26
CA LYS A 139 2.67 21.01 6.05
C LYS A 139 1.60 21.80 5.28
N THR A 140 0.82 21.14 4.42
CA THR A 140 -0.48 21.67 4.01
C THR A 140 -1.33 21.68 5.27
N LYS A 141 -1.57 22.88 5.82
CA LYS A 141 -2.44 23.05 7.00
C LYS A 141 -3.74 22.27 6.78
N ASP A 142 -4.05 21.38 7.71
CA ASP A 142 -5.30 20.62 7.71
C ASP A 142 -6.48 21.56 7.44
N LEU A 143 -7.37 21.13 6.54
CA LEU A 143 -8.57 21.91 6.21
C LEU A 143 -9.41 22.13 7.47
N SER A 144 -9.89 23.35 7.65
CA SER A 144 -10.85 23.69 8.71
C SER A 144 -12.06 22.75 8.66
N LYS A 145 -12.70 22.47 9.81
CA LYS A 145 -13.93 21.64 9.86
C LYS A 145 -15.01 22.15 8.89
N ALA A 146 -15.13 23.47 8.72
CA ALA A 146 -16.07 24.06 7.77
C ALA A 146 -15.69 23.76 6.32
N LEU A 147 -14.40 23.77 6.02
CA LEU A 147 -13.86 23.51 4.70
C LEU A 147 -13.90 22.01 4.33
N LYS A 148 -13.70 21.12 5.31
CA LYS A 148 -13.93 19.68 5.15
C LYS A 148 -15.39 19.39 4.77
N ARG A 149 -16.36 19.97 5.50
CA ARG A 149 -17.79 19.85 5.15
C ARG A 149 -18.10 20.38 3.75
N ALA A 150 -17.48 21.49 3.37
CA ALA A 150 -17.62 22.04 2.02
C ALA A 150 -17.14 21.04 0.96
N LEU A 151 -15.97 20.44 1.18
CA LEU A 151 -15.41 19.44 0.29
C LEU A 151 -16.24 18.14 0.26
N ASP A 152 -16.77 17.70 1.40
CA ASP A 152 -17.67 16.54 1.48
C ASP A 152 -18.95 16.76 0.67
N SER A 153 -19.54 17.97 0.75
CA SER A 153 -20.71 18.33 -0.06
C SER A 153 -20.39 18.39 -1.56
N TYR A 154 -19.17 18.78 -1.91
CA TYR A 154 -18.68 18.74 -3.30
C TYR A 154 -18.58 17.30 -3.80
N HIS A 155 -17.99 16.40 -2.99
CA HIS A 155 -17.90 14.98 -3.33
C HIS A 155 -19.28 14.32 -3.46
N ALA A 156 -20.26 14.71 -2.65
CA ALA A 156 -21.64 14.24 -2.78
C ALA A 156 -22.24 14.67 -4.13
N ALA A 157 -22.11 15.95 -4.48
CA ALA A 157 -22.56 16.47 -5.77
C ALA A 157 -21.83 15.81 -6.95
N ALA A 158 -20.52 15.56 -6.83
CA ALA A 158 -19.69 14.94 -7.85
C ALA A 158 -20.13 13.49 -8.19
N LYS A 159 -20.61 12.74 -7.19
CA LYS A 159 -21.08 11.35 -7.38
C LYS A 159 -22.36 11.24 -8.21
N GLU A 160 -23.20 12.27 -8.18
CA GLU A 160 -24.55 12.22 -8.76
C GLU A 160 -24.72 13.15 -9.97
N LYS A 161 -24.06 14.30 -9.96
CA LYS A 161 -24.20 15.39 -10.95
C LYS A 161 -22.87 15.79 -11.60
N GLY A 162 -21.83 14.98 -11.42
CA GLY A 162 -20.54 15.20 -12.06
C GLY A 162 -20.63 15.21 -13.58
N LEU A 163 -19.87 16.10 -14.22
CA LEU A 163 -19.77 16.16 -15.67
C LEU A 163 -18.63 15.26 -16.16
N LEU A 164 -18.91 14.52 -17.23
CA LEU A 164 -17.91 13.75 -17.97
C LEU A 164 -17.65 14.42 -19.33
N ASP A 165 -16.42 14.30 -19.84
CA ASP A 165 -16.11 14.65 -21.22
C ASP A 165 -16.52 13.52 -22.18
N LYS A 166 -16.29 13.74 -23.47
CA LYS A 166 -16.60 12.77 -24.53
C LYS A 166 -15.81 11.45 -24.40
N GLN A 167 -14.72 11.44 -23.64
CA GLN A 167 -13.90 10.26 -23.36
C GLN A 167 -14.31 9.59 -22.02
N GLY A 168 -15.32 10.16 -21.34
CA GLY A 168 -15.83 9.66 -20.07
C GLY A 168 -14.89 9.95 -18.90
N LYS A 169 -14.01 10.94 -19.02
CA LYS A 169 -13.19 11.46 -17.92
C LYS A 169 -13.98 12.55 -17.20
N PHE A 170 -13.89 12.56 -15.88
CA PHE A 170 -14.58 13.54 -15.07
C PHE A 170 -13.94 14.93 -15.21
N VAL A 171 -14.79 15.92 -15.50
CA VAL A 171 -14.42 17.31 -15.83
C VAL A 171 -14.72 18.25 -14.67
N GLY A 172 -15.54 17.82 -13.71
CA GLY A 172 -15.90 18.61 -12.54
C GLY A 172 -17.40 18.65 -12.28
N VAL A 173 -17.80 19.47 -11.31
CA VAL A 173 -19.21 19.71 -10.96
C VAL A 173 -19.58 21.16 -11.27
N ARG A 174 -20.78 21.40 -11.82
CA ARG A 174 -21.28 22.76 -12.01
C ARG A 174 -21.63 23.38 -10.66
N LEU A 175 -21.41 24.68 -10.55
CA LEU A 175 -21.69 25.42 -9.33
C LEU A 175 -23.15 25.30 -8.87
N GLU A 176 -24.10 25.34 -9.80
CA GLU A 176 -25.54 25.20 -9.48
C GLU A 176 -25.92 23.79 -9.02
N ASP A 177 -25.18 22.77 -9.46
CA ASP A 177 -25.40 21.38 -9.04
C ASP A 177 -24.78 21.11 -7.67
N TRP A 178 -23.73 21.85 -7.29
CA TRP A 178 -23.07 21.71 -5.99
C TRP A 178 -23.80 22.45 -4.86
N ARG A 179 -24.36 23.65 -5.13
CA ARG A 179 -25.03 24.50 -4.12
C ARG A 179 -26.09 23.77 -3.27
N PRO A 180 -26.99 22.93 -3.84
CA PRO A 180 -28.01 22.22 -3.06
C PRO A 180 -27.42 21.32 -1.98
N TYR A 181 -26.40 20.52 -2.31
CA TYR A 181 -25.72 19.61 -1.38
C TYR A 181 -25.00 20.36 -0.25
N PHE A 182 -24.43 21.54 -0.55
CA PHE A 182 -23.86 22.38 0.49
C PHE A 182 -24.95 22.97 1.41
N TYR A 183 -26.11 23.35 0.88
CA TYR A 183 -27.18 23.95 1.68
C TYR A 183 -27.88 22.96 2.61
N GLU A 184 -27.91 21.68 2.27
CA GLU A 184 -28.39 20.60 3.14
C GLU A 184 -27.49 20.39 4.36
N THR A 185 -26.18 20.60 4.19
CA THR A 185 -25.17 20.39 5.23
C THR A 185 -24.78 21.68 5.98
N ALA A 186 -25.25 22.83 5.51
CA ALA A 186 -24.93 24.13 6.08
C ALA A 186 -25.65 24.38 7.42
N THR A 187 -24.89 24.83 8.43
CA THR A 187 -25.40 25.16 9.77
C THR A 187 -26.12 26.51 9.85
N ALA A 188 -26.07 27.35 8.81
CA ALA A 188 -26.72 28.65 8.81
C ALA A 188 -28.21 28.51 8.48
N GLU A 189 -29.10 29.16 9.25
CA GLU A 189 -30.56 29.03 9.06
C GLU A 189 -31.11 29.93 7.94
N SER A 190 -30.44 31.06 7.65
CA SER A 190 -30.89 32.01 6.64
C SER A 190 -30.35 31.69 5.24
N LYS A 191 -31.18 31.90 4.20
CA LYS A 191 -30.79 31.70 2.80
C LYS A 191 -29.56 32.54 2.40
N ASP A 192 -29.49 33.80 2.86
CA ASP A 192 -28.34 34.68 2.59
C ASP A 192 -27.08 34.23 3.34
N GLY A 193 -27.23 33.69 4.57
CA GLY A 193 -26.13 33.14 5.35
C GLY A 193 -25.52 31.89 4.69
N LYS A 194 -26.36 30.96 4.22
CA LYS A 194 -25.91 29.76 3.48
C LYS A 194 -25.15 30.14 2.21
N ARG A 195 -25.66 31.13 1.45
CA ARG A 195 -25.00 31.65 0.24
C ARG A 195 -23.62 32.24 0.52
N LYS A 196 -23.51 33.10 1.54
CA LYS A 196 -22.23 33.72 1.92
C LYS A 196 -21.23 32.67 2.43
N ALA A 197 -21.69 31.69 3.20
CA ALA A 197 -20.86 30.60 3.69
C ALA A 197 -20.33 29.72 2.55
N PHE A 198 -21.19 29.39 1.58
CA PHE A 198 -20.80 28.64 0.38
C PHE A 198 -19.72 29.36 -0.43
N ASN A 199 -19.95 30.65 -0.74
CA ASN A 199 -18.99 31.42 -1.52
C ASN A 199 -17.62 31.49 -0.82
N ARG A 200 -17.60 31.75 0.48
CA ARG A 200 -16.33 31.78 1.26
C ARG A 200 -15.61 30.44 1.23
N ALA A 201 -16.33 29.33 1.47
CA ALA A 201 -15.71 28.01 1.48
C ALA A 201 -15.20 27.60 0.10
N ARG A 202 -15.96 27.91 -0.95
CA ARG A 202 -15.56 27.70 -2.35
C ARG A 202 -14.28 28.48 -2.68
N ASP A 203 -14.26 29.78 -2.38
CA ASP A 203 -13.10 30.64 -2.66
C ASP A 203 -11.87 30.11 -1.92
N GLU A 204 -12.02 29.71 -0.66
CA GLU A 204 -10.94 29.12 0.12
C GLU A 204 -10.45 27.76 -0.43
N LEU A 205 -11.34 26.92 -0.98
CA LEU A 205 -10.95 25.67 -1.67
C LEU A 205 -10.16 25.94 -2.95
N VAL A 206 -10.49 27.00 -3.68
CA VAL A 206 -9.76 27.42 -4.88
C VAL A 206 -8.41 28.02 -4.52
N ASP A 207 -8.37 28.93 -3.54
CA ASP A 207 -7.14 29.60 -3.08
C ASP A 207 -6.12 28.60 -2.54
N LYS A 208 -6.59 27.51 -1.92
CA LYS A 208 -5.74 26.40 -1.44
C LYS A 208 -5.32 25.42 -2.54
N GLY A 209 -5.75 25.64 -3.79
CA GLY A 209 -5.45 24.77 -4.92
C GLY A 209 -6.09 23.39 -4.83
N ILE A 210 -7.20 23.24 -4.10
CA ILE A 210 -7.93 21.98 -3.98
C ILE A 210 -8.88 21.82 -5.16
N LEU A 211 -9.56 22.91 -5.54
CA LEU A 211 -10.43 22.97 -6.71
C LEU A 211 -9.90 24.00 -7.73
N THR A 212 -9.99 23.67 -9.02
CA THR A 212 -9.76 24.62 -10.12
C THR A 212 -11.08 25.00 -10.77
N PRO A 213 -11.44 26.29 -10.82
CA PRO A 213 -12.61 26.75 -11.55
C PRO A 213 -12.33 26.79 -13.07
N LYS A 214 -13.30 26.34 -13.86
CA LYS A 214 -13.31 26.43 -15.33
C LYS A 214 -14.75 26.61 -15.80
N ASN A 215 -15.12 27.83 -16.20
CA ASN A 215 -16.47 28.16 -16.72
C ASN A 215 -17.60 27.64 -15.81
N ASP A 216 -17.59 28.02 -14.53
CA ASP A 216 -18.52 27.58 -13.48
C ASP A 216 -18.52 26.07 -13.16
N VAL A 217 -17.56 25.32 -13.70
CA VAL A 217 -17.28 23.93 -13.36
C VAL A 217 -16.03 23.88 -12.48
N TYR A 218 -16.10 23.16 -11.37
CA TYR A 218 -15.00 23.03 -10.42
C TYR A 218 -14.41 21.63 -10.54
N LEU A 219 -13.09 21.54 -10.77
CA LEU A 219 -12.35 20.29 -10.94
C LEU A 219 -11.39 20.10 -9.75
N PRO A 220 -11.31 18.92 -9.12
CA PRO A 220 -10.36 18.68 -8.06
C PRO A 220 -8.94 18.46 -8.61
N VAL A 221 -7.94 19.05 -7.95
CA VAL A 221 -6.55 19.11 -8.43
C VAL A 221 -5.61 18.20 -7.63
N GLN A 222 -5.96 17.85 -6.39
CA GLN A 222 -5.06 17.08 -5.51
C GLN A 222 -5.04 15.59 -5.87
N SER A 223 -3.87 14.97 -5.72
CA SER A 223 -3.60 13.56 -6.08
C SER A 223 -4.52 12.55 -5.37
N VAL A 224 -4.94 12.85 -4.14
CA VAL A 224 -5.91 12.04 -3.37
C VAL A 224 -7.29 11.99 -4.04
N ASP A 225 -7.64 13.02 -4.81
CA ASP A 225 -8.90 13.09 -5.55
C ASP A 225 -8.83 12.33 -6.87
N THR A 226 -7.66 11.91 -7.37
CA THR A 226 -7.57 11.21 -8.67
C THR A 226 -8.22 9.82 -8.62
N LEU A 227 -8.12 9.11 -7.49
CA LEU A 227 -8.84 7.86 -7.25
C LEU A 227 -10.36 8.09 -7.13
N LEU A 228 -10.77 9.17 -6.46
CA LEU A 228 -12.18 9.56 -6.31
C LEU A 228 -12.79 10.00 -7.65
N VAL A 229 -12.05 10.74 -8.47
CA VAL A 229 -12.42 11.18 -9.83
C VAL A 229 -12.66 9.97 -10.74
N ASN A 230 -11.81 8.93 -10.63
CA ASN A 230 -12.03 7.67 -11.34
C ASN A 230 -13.25 6.91 -10.82
N GLU A 231 -13.52 6.93 -9.51
CA GLU A 231 -14.74 6.34 -8.92
C GLU A 231 -16.01 7.08 -9.37
N TYR A 232 -16.00 8.42 -9.40
CA TYR A 232 -17.10 9.24 -9.91
C TYR A 232 -17.39 8.93 -11.36
N ALA A 233 -16.34 8.89 -12.20
CA ALA A 233 -16.48 8.56 -13.61
C ALA A 233 -17.10 7.17 -13.83
N LYS A 234 -16.65 6.15 -13.09
CA LYS A 234 -17.23 4.80 -13.14
C LYS A 234 -18.70 4.80 -12.71
N ARG A 235 -19.02 5.46 -11.61
CA ARG A 235 -20.39 5.51 -11.07
C ARG A 235 -21.35 6.23 -12.02
N LEU A 236 -20.93 7.36 -12.58
CA LEU A 236 -21.72 8.14 -13.52
C LEU A 236 -21.94 7.40 -14.84
N LYS A 237 -20.94 6.68 -15.35
CA LYS A 237 -21.09 5.78 -16.52
C LYS A 237 -22.15 4.70 -16.25
N ASN A 238 -22.07 4.03 -15.10
CA ASN A 238 -23.05 3.00 -14.72
C ASN A 238 -24.48 3.56 -14.55
N LEU A 239 -24.62 4.82 -14.11
CA LEU A 239 -25.91 5.49 -14.00
C LEU A 239 -26.48 5.84 -15.38
N THR A 240 -25.67 6.40 -16.28
CA THR A 240 -26.09 6.70 -17.66
C THR A 240 -26.44 5.45 -18.46
N GLU A 241 -25.77 4.31 -18.21
CA GLU A 241 -26.08 3.03 -18.86
C GLU A 241 -27.42 2.45 -18.35
N ARG A 242 -27.75 2.63 -17.06
CA ARG A 242 -29.04 2.20 -16.48
C ARG A 242 -30.22 3.01 -17.01
N ASP A 243 -30.06 4.31 -17.19
CA ASP A 243 -31.12 5.19 -17.73
C ASP A 243 -31.34 4.99 -19.24
N SER A 244 -30.39 4.36 -19.94
CA SER A 244 -30.47 4.08 -21.39
C SER A 244 -31.15 2.76 -21.78
N GLY A 245 -31.58 1.96 -20.80
CA GLY A 245 -32.53 0.86 -20.97
C GLY A 245 -32.17 -0.25 -21.96
N THR A 246 -31.54 -1.32 -21.46
CA THR A 246 -31.87 -2.68 -21.91
C THR A 246 -32.03 -3.54 -20.66
N GLU A 247 -33.24 -4.02 -20.39
CA GLU A 247 -33.46 -5.17 -19.51
C GLU A 247 -32.51 -6.28 -19.94
N ARG A 248 -31.57 -6.64 -19.08
CA ARG A 248 -30.92 -7.94 -19.15
C ARG A 248 -31.47 -8.75 -18.00
N ASP A 249 -32.27 -9.74 -18.34
CA ASP A 249 -32.54 -10.88 -17.46
C ASP A 249 -31.21 -11.40 -16.92
N ILE A 250 -30.95 -11.17 -15.64
CA ILE A 250 -29.92 -11.91 -14.93
C ILE A 250 -30.57 -13.22 -14.50
N SER A 251 -30.66 -14.17 -15.44
CA SER A 251 -30.83 -15.57 -15.06
C SER A 251 -29.53 -16.00 -14.36
N VAL A 252 -29.57 -16.05 -13.03
CA VAL A 252 -28.51 -16.70 -12.26
C VAL A 252 -28.65 -18.20 -12.46
N THR A 253 -28.00 -18.73 -13.51
CA THR A 253 -27.62 -20.14 -13.53
C THR A 253 -26.26 -20.24 -12.89
N CYS A 254 -26.24 -20.76 -11.66
CA CYS A 254 -25.05 -21.25 -11.00
C CYS A 254 -24.64 -22.56 -11.69
N PRO A 255 -23.48 -22.66 -12.37
CA PRO A 255 -22.93 -23.96 -12.72
C PRO A 255 -22.19 -24.46 -11.49
N ALA A 256 -22.72 -25.54 -10.94
CA ALA A 256 -22.07 -26.35 -9.93
C ALA A 256 -20.65 -26.77 -10.36
N ALA A 257 -19.87 -27.09 -9.33
CA ALA A 257 -18.54 -27.69 -9.36
C ALA A 257 -18.30 -28.65 -10.54
N ASN A 258 -17.29 -28.34 -11.36
CA ASN A 258 -16.10 -29.16 -11.62
C ASN A 258 -15.30 -28.55 -12.79
N ASP A 259 -14.01 -28.89 -12.83
CA ASP A 259 -13.06 -28.69 -13.93
C ASP A 259 -12.37 -27.32 -14.05
N PHE A 260 -11.21 -27.22 -13.40
CA PHE A 260 -10.13 -26.34 -13.84
C PHE A 260 -8.77 -27.03 -13.62
N GLU A 261 -8.40 -27.89 -14.55
CA GLU A 261 -6.99 -28.03 -14.93
C GLU A 261 -6.59 -26.76 -15.69
N ARG A 262 -5.54 -26.07 -15.24
CA ARG A 262 -4.80 -25.16 -16.12
C ARG A 262 -3.31 -25.35 -15.97
N ASP A 263 -2.78 -25.74 -17.13
CA ASP A 263 -1.41 -26.01 -17.49
C ASP A 263 -0.48 -24.81 -17.21
N ASN A 264 0.72 -25.15 -16.76
CA ASN A 264 1.75 -24.26 -16.29
C ASN A 264 2.92 -24.41 -17.27
N ARG A 265 3.21 -23.39 -18.09
CA ARG A 265 4.51 -23.13 -18.75
C ARG A 265 4.40 -21.96 -19.73
N ASP A 266 5.17 -20.89 -19.47
CA ASP A 266 5.95 -20.13 -20.46
C ASP A 266 6.35 -18.74 -19.93
N ILE A 267 7.41 -18.68 -19.09
CA ILE A 267 8.12 -17.43 -18.78
C ILE A 267 9.62 -17.70 -18.93
N ILE A 268 10.23 -17.08 -19.95
CA ILE A 268 11.68 -17.08 -20.17
C ILE A 268 12.22 -15.76 -19.59
N TYR A 269 13.06 -15.85 -18.56
CA TYR A 269 13.82 -14.73 -18.01
C TYR A 269 15.10 -14.54 -18.83
N LYS A 270 15.44 -13.29 -19.19
CA LYS A 270 16.77 -12.92 -19.70
C LYS A 270 17.48 -12.01 -18.70
N ASP A 271 18.80 -12.20 -18.64
CA ASP A 271 19.74 -11.57 -17.71
C ASP A 271 19.81 -10.04 -17.85
N VAL A 272 19.69 -9.34 -16.71
CA VAL A 272 19.94 -7.89 -16.58
C VAL A 272 21.29 -7.72 -15.86
N PRO A 273 22.25 -6.92 -16.40
CA PRO A 273 23.53 -6.70 -15.73
C PRO A 273 23.42 -5.73 -14.54
N CYS A 274 24.16 -6.02 -13.47
CA CYS A 274 24.25 -5.21 -12.25
C CYS A 274 25.04 -3.90 -12.48
N PRO A 275 24.64 -2.77 -11.86
CA PRO A 275 25.39 -1.51 -11.95
C PRO A 275 26.73 -1.60 -11.21
N GLY A 276 27.73 -0.94 -11.81
CA GLY A 276 29.16 -1.16 -11.57
C GLY A 276 29.71 -0.86 -10.17
N ARG A 277 30.82 -1.54 -9.93
CA ARG A 277 31.75 -1.47 -8.79
C ARG A 277 32.36 -0.07 -8.68
N LEU A 278 32.19 0.59 -7.53
CA LEU A 278 33.05 1.72 -7.13
C LEU A 278 34.44 1.15 -6.79
N SER A 279 35.46 1.73 -7.42
CA SER A 279 36.87 1.42 -7.24
C SER A 279 37.36 1.76 -5.83
N GLY A 280 38.00 0.81 -5.16
CA GLY A 280 38.72 1.01 -3.91
C GLY A 280 39.62 -0.17 -3.59
N SER A 281 40.92 0.02 -3.82
CA SER A 281 42.14 -0.67 -3.33
C SER A 281 42.06 -2.12 -2.83
N GLU A 282 42.90 -2.94 -3.46
CA GLU A 282 43.33 -4.29 -3.09
C GLU A 282 43.81 -4.41 -1.64
N GLY A 283 43.40 -5.49 -0.96
CA GLY A 283 43.87 -5.87 0.37
C GLY A 283 43.54 -7.33 0.70
N GLU A 284 44.54 -8.19 0.50
CA GLU A 284 44.80 -9.52 1.09
C GLU A 284 43.67 -10.58 1.18
N GLU A 285 43.83 -11.62 0.36
CA GLU A 285 43.18 -12.92 0.49
C GLU A 285 43.45 -13.56 1.86
N LYS A 286 42.38 -13.92 2.59
CA LYS A 286 42.43 -14.94 3.64
C LYS A 286 41.56 -16.12 3.26
N ASN A 287 42.24 -17.24 3.08
CA ASN A 287 41.73 -18.58 2.81
C ASN A 287 40.84 -19.06 3.97
N THR A 288 39.52 -18.97 3.82
CA THR A 288 38.55 -19.59 4.74
C THR A 288 37.66 -20.54 3.94
N SER A 289 37.81 -21.84 4.18
CA SER A 289 36.96 -22.89 3.61
C SER A 289 35.48 -22.59 3.86
N LEU A 290 34.72 -22.40 2.78
CA LEU A 290 33.27 -22.22 2.81
C LEU A 290 32.60 -23.45 3.47
N PRO A 291 31.57 -23.29 4.32
CA PRO A 291 30.85 -24.42 4.89
C PRO A 291 30.20 -25.26 3.77
N ARG A 292 30.35 -26.59 3.85
CA ARG A 292 29.77 -27.53 2.87
C ARG A 292 28.26 -27.37 2.80
N GLY A 293 27.76 -27.04 1.60
CA GLY A 293 26.33 -26.92 1.32
C GLY A 293 25.61 -28.28 1.33
N PRO A 294 24.27 -28.30 1.45
CA PRO A 294 23.47 -29.52 1.43
C PRO A 294 23.57 -30.24 0.08
N SER A 295 23.43 -31.57 0.12
CA SER A 295 23.45 -32.39 -1.10
C SER A 295 22.17 -32.24 -1.94
N LEU A 296 22.24 -32.57 -3.23
CA LEU A 296 21.11 -32.50 -4.15
C LEU A 296 19.88 -33.32 -3.67
N SER A 297 20.14 -34.47 -3.07
CA SER A 297 19.13 -35.36 -2.52
C SER A 297 18.44 -34.76 -1.29
N GLU A 298 19.19 -34.06 -0.44
CA GLU A 298 18.67 -33.30 0.68
C GLU A 298 17.80 -32.13 0.24
N LEU A 299 18.23 -31.39 -0.78
CA LEU A 299 17.46 -30.26 -1.34
C LEU A 299 16.13 -30.74 -1.92
N ALA A 300 16.15 -31.83 -2.70
CA ALA A 300 14.95 -32.45 -3.26
C ALA A 300 13.98 -32.92 -2.18
N SER A 301 14.50 -33.59 -1.14
CA SER A 301 13.69 -34.06 -0.01
C SER A 301 13.07 -32.91 0.78
N ARG A 302 13.83 -31.83 1.04
CA ARG A 302 13.35 -30.64 1.77
C ARG A 302 12.30 -29.85 0.99
N ALA A 303 12.44 -29.78 -0.33
CA ALA A 303 11.51 -29.06 -1.20
C ALA A 303 10.31 -29.91 -1.64
N GLY A 304 10.32 -31.22 -1.37
CA GLY A 304 9.24 -32.13 -1.75
C GLY A 304 9.10 -32.32 -3.27
N VAL A 305 10.20 -32.13 -4.02
CA VAL A 305 10.25 -32.21 -5.48
C VAL A 305 11.27 -33.26 -5.93
N SER A 306 11.24 -33.66 -7.19
CA SER A 306 12.21 -34.62 -7.73
C SER A 306 13.62 -34.00 -7.81
N GLN A 307 14.65 -34.82 -7.64
CA GLN A 307 16.05 -34.39 -7.79
C GLN A 307 16.32 -33.78 -9.18
N ALA A 308 15.64 -34.25 -10.22
CA ALA A 308 15.74 -33.70 -11.56
C ALA A 308 15.23 -32.24 -11.64
N ALA A 309 14.13 -31.91 -10.94
CA ALA A 309 13.60 -30.55 -10.90
C ALA A 309 14.53 -29.59 -10.12
N VAL A 310 15.18 -30.09 -9.07
CA VAL A 310 16.21 -29.32 -8.34
C VAL A 310 17.43 -29.10 -9.20
N GLN A 311 17.88 -30.11 -9.95
CA GLN A 311 19.02 -30.01 -10.85
C GLN A 311 18.76 -29.01 -11.98
N GLU A 312 17.57 -29.00 -12.56
CA GLU A 312 17.18 -28.06 -13.62
C GLU A 312 17.26 -26.60 -13.14
N GLU A 313 16.78 -26.31 -11.94
CA GLU A 313 16.89 -24.98 -11.34
C GLU A 313 18.32 -24.63 -10.92
N LEU A 314 19.11 -25.58 -10.42
CA LEU A 314 20.52 -25.33 -10.12
C LEU A 314 21.34 -25.03 -11.38
N ASP A 315 21.10 -25.75 -12.48
CA ASP A 315 21.79 -25.49 -13.75
C ASP A 315 21.37 -24.14 -14.35
N ARG A 316 20.13 -23.72 -14.09
CA ARG A 316 19.66 -22.36 -14.40
C ARG A 316 20.38 -21.31 -13.56
N TRP A 317 20.62 -21.58 -12.27
CA TRP A 317 21.33 -20.67 -11.37
C TRP A 317 22.84 -20.60 -11.63
N LYS A 318 23.44 -21.70 -12.11
CA LYS A 318 24.82 -21.70 -12.62
C LYS A 318 24.96 -20.81 -13.85
N LYS A 319 24.02 -20.86 -14.79
CA LYS A 319 24.05 -20.05 -16.02
C LYS A 319 24.02 -18.55 -15.74
N CYS A 320 23.35 -18.11 -14.68
CA CYS A 320 23.31 -16.71 -14.26
C CYS A 320 24.37 -16.33 -13.19
N GLY A 321 25.37 -17.20 -12.96
CA GLY A 321 26.52 -16.91 -12.10
C GLY A 321 26.18 -16.76 -10.61
N ARG A 322 25.05 -17.31 -10.16
CA ARG A 322 24.58 -17.24 -8.76
C ARG A 322 25.13 -18.36 -7.88
N LEU A 323 25.71 -19.38 -8.50
CA LEU A 323 26.14 -20.62 -7.85
C LEU A 323 27.45 -21.11 -8.46
N LYS A 324 28.28 -21.76 -7.64
CA LYS A 324 29.37 -22.62 -8.08
C LYS A 324 29.15 -24.03 -7.53
N GLU A 325 29.30 -25.05 -8.37
CA GLU A 325 29.25 -26.44 -7.94
C GLU A 325 30.64 -27.05 -8.12
N ASP A 326 31.16 -27.69 -7.09
CA ASP A 326 32.43 -28.40 -7.14
C ASP A 326 32.21 -29.84 -7.67
N GLY A 327 33.27 -30.47 -8.19
CA GLY A 327 33.19 -31.78 -8.86
C GLY A 327 32.73 -32.96 -7.99
N ASP A 328 32.51 -32.75 -6.70
CA ASP A 328 31.95 -33.72 -5.75
C ASP A 328 30.43 -33.54 -5.50
N GLY A 329 29.79 -32.60 -6.21
CA GLY A 329 28.36 -32.29 -6.08
C GLY A 329 28.01 -31.30 -4.96
N THR A 330 29.02 -30.66 -4.36
CA THR A 330 28.81 -29.64 -3.31
C THR A 330 28.45 -28.29 -3.93
N ILE A 331 27.39 -27.66 -3.43
CA ILE A 331 26.80 -26.44 -3.97
C ILE A 331 27.19 -25.22 -3.12
N HIS A 332 27.82 -24.22 -3.74
CA HIS A 332 28.21 -22.95 -3.13
C HIS A 332 27.42 -21.77 -3.72
N LEU A 333 26.70 -21.04 -2.87
CA LEU A 333 26.05 -19.78 -3.26
C LEU A 333 27.09 -18.65 -3.23
N LEU A 334 27.14 -17.86 -4.30
CA LEU A 334 28.06 -16.73 -4.42
C LEU A 334 27.48 -15.50 -3.70
N ALA A 335 28.33 -14.75 -2.98
CA ALA A 335 27.87 -13.66 -2.11
C ALA A 335 27.02 -12.62 -2.86
N GLY A 336 25.83 -12.31 -2.32
CA GLY A 336 24.85 -11.40 -2.92
C GLY A 336 23.57 -12.06 -3.42
N THR A 337 23.45 -13.39 -3.34
CA THR A 337 22.19 -14.11 -3.57
C THR A 337 21.45 -14.32 -2.26
N SER A 338 20.37 -13.56 -2.03
CA SER A 338 19.41 -13.77 -0.94
C SER A 338 18.41 -14.87 -1.25
#